data_AF-A0A1C3EFT6-F1
#
_entry.id   AF-A0A1C3EFT6-F1
#
_cell.length_a   1.000
_cell.length_b   1.000
_cell.length_c   1.000
_cell.angle_alpha   90.00
_cell.angle_beta   90.00
_cell.angle_gamma   90.00
#
_symmetry.space_group_name_H-M   'P 1'
#
loop_
_entity.id
_entity.type
_entity.pdbx_description
1 polymer ?
#
loop_
_entity_poly.entity_id
_entity_poly.type
_entity_poly.pdbx_seq_one_letter_code
_entity_poly.pdbx_strand_id
1 'polypeptide(L)'
;MWRLLSVVALFSYVACPVMYGQEVAPGQQSTDQKTVVESIAELQKQLQSLGSRAKVATLKPSERVEQLTGLLVQAEELSNKAVTEVDQRALVLARVQILLSLVSLKSAGSEEKLEELISGLQAREDKSFYRIARLKCLEVDLLKPGTPLDQTIAKLKDHQKLLDEASFSEKMSVMATIVQLANSALPAQQEAAADLLEGYVADLKTVTDPRAERLLASAEGVLRRLQLPGHEMVLTAEKTITGDSFDWAAYKGKVVLVDFWATWCGPCVAEFPRMTKFYETYHPHGFEIVGISVDSNRKALDQFLEKKPLRWTIVHDYQEGAGSPNARYYSINSIPRMILIGRNFEVISINARGQALEELLKKEFPGVEPPVEKEPESEAVTDKSSDKP
;
A
#
# COMPACT_ATOMS: atom_id res chain seq x y z
N MET A 1 13.62 9.96 -1.95
CA MET A 1 12.40 9.13 -2.09
C MET A 1 11.67 8.83 -0.77
N TRP A 2 12.36 8.49 0.32
CA TRP A 2 11.70 8.05 1.57
C TRP A 2 11.04 9.17 2.40
N ARG A 3 11.57 10.40 2.40
CA ARG A 3 10.89 11.59 3.01
C ARG A 3 9.58 11.99 2.31
N LEU A 4 9.44 11.64 1.02
CA LEU A 4 8.20 11.86 0.26
C LEU A 4 7.10 10.87 0.64
N LEU A 5 7.44 9.67 1.12
CA LEU A 5 6.46 8.65 1.49
C LEU A 5 5.71 9.01 2.77
N SER A 6 6.36 9.52 3.81
CA SER A 6 5.69 9.90 5.08
C SER A 6 4.70 11.05 4.90
N VAL A 7 5.04 12.02 4.05
CA VAL A 7 4.17 13.15 3.73
C VAL A 7 2.99 12.73 2.86
N VAL A 8 3.13 11.70 2.02
CA VAL A 8 2.03 11.19 1.20
C VAL A 8 1.12 10.26 2.01
N ALA A 9 1.68 9.50 2.95
CA ALA A 9 0.96 8.62 3.86
C ALA A 9 -0.06 9.39 4.73
N LEU A 10 0.32 10.57 5.22
CA LEU A 10 -0.56 11.51 5.95
C LEU A 10 -1.89 11.80 5.22
N PHE A 11 -1.90 11.74 3.88
CA PHE A 11 -3.00 12.17 3.01
C PHE A 11 -3.67 11.03 2.22
N SER A 12 -3.14 9.81 2.30
CA SER A 12 -3.58 8.70 1.43
C SER A 12 -4.86 8.00 1.89
N TYR A 13 -5.33 8.21 3.13
CA TYR A 13 -6.48 7.48 3.69
C TYR A 13 -7.80 8.25 3.79
N VAL A 14 -7.88 9.50 3.31
CA VAL A 14 -9.16 10.26 3.30
C VAL A 14 -9.99 9.99 2.03
N ALA A 15 -9.57 9.06 1.16
CA ALA A 15 -10.32 8.68 -0.03
C ALA A 15 -11.49 7.72 0.26
N CYS A 16 -12.28 8.01 1.30
CA CYS A 16 -13.61 7.44 1.43
C CYS A 16 -14.62 8.59 1.33
N PRO A 17 -15.29 8.77 0.17
CA PRO A 17 -16.45 9.66 0.05
C PRO A 17 -17.57 9.33 1.05
N VAL A 18 -17.48 8.18 1.73
CA VAL A 18 -18.49 7.61 2.63
C VAL A 18 -18.60 8.37 3.96
N MET A 19 -17.68 9.26 4.33
CA MET A 19 -17.92 10.19 5.45
C MET A 19 -18.98 11.25 5.10
N TYR A 20 -19.25 11.48 3.80
CA TYR A 20 -20.29 12.38 3.29
C TYR A 20 -21.51 11.62 2.71
N GLY A 21 -21.55 10.28 2.87
CA GLY A 21 -22.52 9.40 2.22
C GLY A 21 -23.63 8.87 3.12
N GLN A 22 -24.05 9.60 4.15
CA GLN A 22 -25.41 9.43 4.68
C GLN A 22 -26.24 10.54 4.04
N GLU A 23 -27.16 10.17 3.15
CA GLU A 23 -28.16 11.08 2.59
C GLU A 23 -28.87 11.80 3.75
N VAL A 24 -28.53 13.06 3.97
CA VAL A 24 -29.41 13.97 4.70
C VAL A 24 -30.66 14.08 3.85
N ALA A 25 -31.80 13.61 4.37
CA ALA A 25 -33.08 13.63 3.66
C ALA A 25 -33.29 15.01 3.00
N PRO A 26 -33.63 15.07 1.71
CA PRO A 26 -33.71 16.33 0.96
C PRO A 26 -34.89 17.13 1.50
N GLY A 27 -34.64 18.06 2.43
CA GLY A 27 -35.72 18.87 2.99
C GLY A 27 -35.36 19.99 3.98
N GLN A 28 -34.17 20.05 4.60
CA GLN A 28 -33.91 21.02 5.67
C GLN A 28 -32.43 21.47 5.82
N GLN A 29 -31.76 21.90 4.75
CA GLN A 29 -30.47 22.60 4.88
C GLN A 29 -30.62 24.07 4.52
N SER A 30 -30.20 24.97 5.41
CA SER A 30 -30.16 26.41 5.12
C SER A 30 -29.05 26.72 4.11
N THR A 31 -29.17 27.84 3.38
CA THR A 31 -28.16 28.30 2.42
C THR A 31 -26.77 28.44 3.08
N ASP A 32 -26.72 28.87 4.34
CA ASP A 32 -25.48 29.00 5.12
C ASP A 32 -24.86 27.64 5.51
N GLN A 33 -25.67 26.60 5.77
CA GLN A 33 -25.13 25.27 6.01
C GLN A 33 -24.55 24.64 4.75
N LYS A 34 -25.21 24.85 3.61
CA LYS A 34 -24.72 24.34 2.32
C LYS A 34 -23.36 24.95 1.94
N THR A 35 -23.15 26.23 2.22
CA THR A 35 -21.85 26.89 1.95
C THR A 35 -20.73 26.40 2.87
N VAL A 36 -21.04 26.02 4.13
CA VAL A 36 -20.05 25.42 5.04
C VAL A 36 -19.60 24.05 4.53
N VAL A 37 -20.52 23.19 4.12
CA VAL A 37 -20.20 21.85 3.57
C VAL A 37 -19.31 21.95 2.33
N GLU A 38 -19.67 22.83 1.39
CA GLU A 38 -18.87 23.07 0.18
C GLU A 38 -17.47 23.60 0.52
N SER A 39 -17.35 24.47 1.53
CA SER A 39 -16.07 25.01 1.98
C SER A 39 -15.18 23.94 2.64
N ILE A 40 -15.77 23.02 3.41
CA ILE A 40 -15.03 21.88 4.00
C ILE A 40 -14.51 20.96 2.89
N ALA A 41 -15.33 20.67 1.88
CA ALA A 41 -14.92 19.83 0.75
C ALA A 41 -13.76 20.45 -0.03
N GLU A 42 -13.79 21.77 -0.27
CA GLU A 42 -12.69 22.47 -0.94
C GLU A 42 -11.42 22.49 -0.07
N LEU A 43 -11.54 22.72 1.24
CA LEU A 43 -10.41 22.64 2.17
C LEU A 43 -9.75 21.25 2.14
N GLN A 44 -10.55 20.18 2.16
CA GLN A 44 -10.04 18.81 2.07
C GLN A 44 -9.31 18.55 0.75
N LYS A 45 -9.84 19.05 -0.37
CA LYS A 45 -9.21 18.94 -1.69
C LYS A 45 -7.86 19.67 -1.75
N GLN A 46 -7.78 20.88 -1.19
CA GLN A 46 -6.55 21.65 -1.09
C GLN A 46 -5.51 20.94 -0.22
N LEU A 47 -5.95 20.40 0.92
CA LEU A 47 -5.12 19.58 1.79
C LEU A 47 -4.57 18.36 1.03
N GLN A 48 -5.42 17.58 0.36
CA GLN A 48 -5.00 16.44 -0.46
C GLN A 48 -3.96 16.83 -1.53
N SER A 49 -4.19 17.95 -2.22
CA SER A 49 -3.26 18.47 -3.23
C SER A 49 -1.87 18.74 -2.65
N LEU A 50 -1.80 19.39 -1.48
CA LEU A 50 -0.54 19.70 -0.77
C LEU A 50 0.22 18.46 -0.26
N GLY A 51 -0.48 17.38 -0.01
CA GLY A 51 0.08 16.07 0.36
C GLY A 51 0.51 15.21 -0.82
N SER A 52 0.12 15.56 -2.05
CA SER A 52 0.41 14.76 -3.23
C SER A 52 1.92 14.68 -3.52
N ARG A 53 2.38 13.53 -4.05
CA ARG A 53 3.80 13.34 -4.43
C ARG A 53 4.32 14.47 -5.32
N ALA A 54 3.51 14.91 -6.28
CA ALA A 54 3.85 15.97 -7.22
C ALA A 54 4.11 17.31 -6.50
N LYS A 55 3.21 17.73 -5.61
CA LYS A 55 3.39 18.98 -4.85
C LYS A 55 4.51 18.88 -3.84
N VAL A 56 4.65 17.76 -3.15
CA VAL A 56 5.75 17.54 -2.18
C VAL A 56 7.12 17.60 -2.88
N ALA A 57 7.21 17.17 -4.14
CA ALA A 57 8.45 17.21 -4.91
C ALA A 57 8.78 18.60 -5.50
N THR A 58 7.78 19.46 -5.69
CA THR A 58 7.93 20.72 -6.44
C THR A 58 7.86 21.98 -5.58
N LEU A 59 7.07 21.99 -4.50
CA LEU A 59 6.96 23.14 -3.61
C LEU A 59 8.11 23.19 -2.61
N LYS A 60 8.65 24.39 -2.37
CA LYS A 60 9.66 24.59 -1.33
C LYS A 60 9.04 24.36 0.05
N PRO A 61 9.80 23.86 1.04
CA PRO A 61 9.29 23.65 2.39
C PRO A 61 8.62 24.90 3.01
N SER A 62 9.18 26.09 2.79
CA SER A 62 8.62 27.36 3.29
C SER A 62 7.25 27.69 2.68
N GLU A 63 7.09 27.50 1.37
CA GLU A 63 5.82 27.73 0.66
C GLU A 63 4.75 26.73 1.12
N ARG A 64 5.16 25.50 1.45
CA ARG A 64 4.25 24.49 2.02
C ARG A 64 3.81 24.86 3.43
N VAL A 65 4.72 25.36 4.26
CA VAL A 65 4.39 25.86 5.61
C VAL A 65 3.40 27.01 5.52
N GLU A 66 3.62 27.96 4.61
CA GLU A 66 2.70 29.08 4.37
C GLU A 66 1.29 28.61 3.98
N GLN A 67 1.19 27.75 2.97
CA GLN A 67 -0.10 27.23 2.50
C GLN A 67 -0.82 26.39 3.58
N LEU A 68 -0.09 25.54 4.31
CA LEU A 68 -0.66 24.75 5.42
C LEU A 68 -1.13 25.66 6.57
N THR A 69 -0.40 26.74 6.86
CA THR A 69 -0.80 27.70 7.90
C THR A 69 -2.08 28.43 7.49
N GLY A 70 -2.22 28.81 6.22
CA GLY A 70 -3.46 29.38 5.68
C GLY A 70 -4.65 28.43 5.81
N LEU A 71 -4.46 27.14 5.47
CA LEU A 71 -5.51 26.12 5.64
C LEU A 71 -5.88 25.90 7.11
N LEU A 72 -4.93 26.02 8.04
CA LEU A 72 -5.22 25.89 9.47
C LEU A 72 -6.18 26.99 9.94
N VAL A 73 -5.91 28.24 9.56
CA VAL A 73 -6.77 29.39 9.86
C VAL A 73 -8.16 29.19 9.26
N GLN A 74 -8.22 28.77 7.99
CA GLN A 74 -9.50 28.49 7.33
C GLN A 74 -10.31 27.39 8.06
N ALA A 75 -9.65 26.32 8.50
CA ALA A 75 -10.30 25.24 9.23
C ALA A 75 -10.83 25.71 10.60
N GLU A 76 -10.12 26.63 11.27
CA GLU A 76 -10.56 27.24 12.53
C GLU A 76 -11.78 28.13 12.36
N GLU A 77 -11.79 28.98 11.32
CA GLU A 77 -12.95 29.80 10.98
C GLU A 77 -14.18 28.96 10.64
N LEU A 78 -14.00 27.89 9.87
CA LEU A 78 -15.08 26.95 9.54
C LEU A 78 -15.57 26.19 10.78
N SER A 79 -14.68 25.90 11.74
CA SER A 79 -15.07 25.21 12.98
C SER A 79 -16.06 26.03 13.81
N ASN A 80 -15.98 27.35 13.75
CA ASN A 80 -16.91 28.26 14.42
C ASN A 80 -18.29 28.33 13.73
N LYS A 81 -18.37 27.94 12.46
CA LYS A 81 -19.60 27.94 11.64
C LYS A 81 -20.23 26.55 11.52
N ALA A 82 -19.49 25.49 11.85
CA ALA A 82 -19.93 24.11 11.73
C ALA A 82 -21.05 23.78 12.73
N VAL A 83 -22.24 23.49 12.20
CA VAL A 83 -23.44 23.20 13.00
C VAL A 83 -23.59 21.70 13.26
N THR A 84 -23.15 20.86 12.33
CA THR A 84 -23.29 19.40 12.46
C THR A 84 -22.06 18.77 13.11
N GLU A 85 -22.29 17.68 13.83
CA GLU A 85 -21.21 16.90 14.43
C GLU A 85 -20.27 16.29 13.36
N VAL A 86 -20.81 15.95 12.18
CA VAL A 86 -20.05 15.44 11.03
C VAL A 86 -19.06 16.49 10.53
N ASP A 87 -19.52 17.73 10.34
CA ASP A 87 -18.67 18.85 9.92
C ASP A 87 -17.57 19.13 10.96
N GLN A 88 -17.92 19.12 12.25
CA GLN A 88 -16.97 19.32 13.33
C GLN A 88 -15.90 18.22 13.36
N ARG A 89 -16.28 16.95 13.16
CA ARG A 89 -15.34 15.82 13.10
C ARG A 89 -14.40 15.95 11.91
N ALA A 90 -14.93 16.32 10.74
CA ALA A 90 -14.14 16.54 9.54
C ALA A 90 -13.11 17.66 9.74
N LEU A 91 -13.51 18.77 10.37
CA LEU A 91 -12.62 19.90 10.65
C LEU A 91 -11.58 19.59 11.73
N VAL A 92 -11.93 18.82 12.76
CA VAL A 92 -10.94 18.32 13.74
C VAL A 92 -9.87 17.48 13.05
N LEU A 93 -10.28 16.52 12.22
CA LEU A 93 -9.33 15.69 11.46
C LEU A 93 -8.45 16.53 10.53
N ALA A 94 -9.02 17.52 9.83
CA ALA A 94 -8.26 18.41 8.97
C ALA A 94 -7.22 19.22 9.75
N ARG A 95 -7.60 19.81 10.89
CA ARG A 95 -6.69 20.59 11.75
C ARG A 95 -5.55 19.71 12.29
N VAL A 96 -5.86 18.51 12.79
CA VAL A 96 -4.85 17.54 13.25
C VAL A 96 -3.89 17.16 12.13
N GLN A 97 -4.40 16.86 10.93
CA GLN A 97 -3.57 16.51 9.78
C GLN A 97 -2.68 17.67 9.30
N ILE A 98 -3.19 18.90 9.30
CA ILE A 98 -2.42 20.11 8.99
C ILE A 98 -1.31 20.31 10.01
N LEU A 99 -1.62 20.21 11.30
CA LEU A 99 -0.65 20.38 12.38
C LEU A 99 0.43 19.30 12.34
N LEU A 100 0.07 18.02 12.17
CA LEU A 100 1.04 16.93 11.99
C LEU A 100 1.95 17.17 10.77
N SER A 101 1.40 17.73 9.68
CA SER A 101 2.19 18.11 8.50
C SER A 101 3.15 19.26 8.81
N LEU A 102 2.72 20.28 9.54
CA LEU A 102 3.56 21.39 9.99
C LEU A 102 4.67 20.94 10.95
N VAL A 103 4.38 20.01 11.86
CA VAL A 103 5.36 19.36 12.75
C VAL A 103 6.41 18.63 11.92
N SER A 104 6.00 17.87 10.90
CA SER A 104 6.94 17.17 10.01
C SER A 104 7.88 18.12 9.24
N LEU A 105 7.42 19.35 9.00
CA LEU A 105 8.18 20.42 8.36
C LEU A 105 8.99 21.27 9.36
N LYS A 106 8.93 20.95 10.66
CA LYS A 106 9.58 21.69 11.75
C LYS A 106 9.14 23.15 11.82
N SER A 107 7.86 23.42 11.52
CA SER A 107 7.30 24.76 11.64
C SER A 107 7.23 25.18 13.12
N ALA A 108 7.63 26.41 13.43
CA ALA A 108 7.68 26.90 14.81
C ALA A 108 6.29 26.89 15.47
N GLY A 109 6.22 26.43 16.73
CA GLY A 109 4.99 26.35 17.52
C GLY A 109 3.96 25.32 17.05
N SER A 110 4.25 24.53 16.01
CA SER A 110 3.29 23.54 15.48
C SER A 110 3.03 22.37 16.44
N GLU A 111 4.04 21.94 17.20
CA GLU A 111 3.89 20.90 18.24
C GLU A 111 3.01 21.38 19.39
N GLU A 112 3.26 22.60 19.88
CA GLU A 112 2.46 23.21 20.95
C GLU A 112 0.99 23.37 20.55
N LYS A 113 0.72 23.87 19.33
CA LYS A 113 -0.64 23.99 18.80
C LYS A 113 -1.35 22.64 18.65
N LEU A 114 -0.61 21.58 18.30
CA LEU A 114 -1.16 20.23 18.22
C LEU A 114 -1.56 19.73 19.62
N GLU A 115 -0.68 19.89 20.61
CA GLU A 115 -0.97 19.50 21.98
C GLU A 115 -2.11 20.32 22.61
N GLU A 116 -2.19 21.62 22.31
CA GLU A 116 -3.29 22.49 22.73
C GLU A 116 -4.63 21.99 22.15
N LEU A 117 -4.67 21.69 20.85
CA LEU A 117 -5.86 21.13 20.21
C LEU A 117 -6.27 19.81 20.86
N ILE A 118 -5.34 18.87 21.03
CA ILE A 118 -5.62 17.55 21.63
C ILE A 118 -6.12 17.70 23.07
N SER A 119 -5.49 18.56 23.87
CA SER A 119 -5.88 18.82 25.27
C SER A 119 -7.28 19.43 25.35
N GLY A 120 -7.60 20.38 24.47
CA GLY A 120 -8.94 20.98 24.38
C GLY A 120 -10.01 19.94 24.01
N LEU A 121 -9.70 19.02 23.09
CA LEU A 121 -10.61 17.92 22.73
C LEU A 121 -10.77 16.91 23.88
N GLN A 122 -9.71 16.64 24.65
CA GLN A 122 -9.77 15.75 25.81
C GLN A 122 -10.72 16.28 26.89
N ALA A 123 -10.84 17.60 27.03
CA ALA A 123 -11.73 18.24 28.01
C ALA A 123 -13.22 18.18 27.62
N ARG A 124 -13.55 17.89 26.35
CA ARG A 124 -14.95 17.78 25.89
C ARG A 124 -15.67 16.60 26.54
N GLU A 125 -16.99 16.72 26.68
CA GLU A 125 -17.84 15.63 27.16
C GLU A 125 -17.83 14.46 26.16
N ASP A 126 -18.08 14.75 24.88
CA ASP A 126 -17.94 13.74 23.82
C ASP A 126 -16.46 13.46 23.52
N LYS A 127 -16.02 12.28 23.95
CA LYS A 127 -14.66 11.78 23.73
C LYS A 127 -14.39 11.33 22.29
N SER A 128 -15.39 11.26 21.41
CA SER A 128 -15.20 10.86 20.01
C SER A 128 -14.20 11.76 19.29
N PHE A 129 -14.27 13.07 19.50
CA PHE A 129 -13.33 14.04 18.91
C PHE A 129 -11.89 13.84 19.39
N TYR A 130 -11.71 13.53 20.66
CA TYR A 130 -10.39 13.20 21.21
C TYR A 130 -9.86 11.90 20.59
N ARG A 131 -10.69 10.86 20.50
CA ARG A 131 -10.29 9.57 19.94
C ARG A 131 -9.87 9.69 18.47
N ILE A 132 -10.67 10.33 17.61
CA ILE A 132 -10.30 10.50 16.19
C ILE A 132 -8.99 11.28 16.02
N ALA A 133 -8.75 12.28 16.87
CA ALA A 133 -7.54 13.09 16.82
C ALA A 133 -6.32 12.27 17.25
N ARG A 134 -6.41 11.54 18.37
CA ARG A 134 -5.33 10.66 18.87
C ARG A 134 -5.06 9.48 17.93
N LEU A 135 -6.09 8.87 17.35
CA LEU A 135 -5.95 7.81 16.35
C LEU A 135 -5.25 8.33 15.10
N LYS A 136 -5.52 9.57 14.69
CA LYS A 136 -4.78 10.19 13.58
C LYS A 136 -3.31 10.44 13.91
N CYS A 137 -2.98 10.86 15.13
CA CYS A 137 -1.59 10.95 15.58
C CYS A 137 -0.90 9.57 15.57
N LEU A 138 -1.58 8.54 16.10
CA LEU A 138 -1.09 7.16 16.10
C LEU A 138 -0.81 6.68 14.67
N GLU A 139 -1.73 6.87 13.73
CA GLU A 139 -1.56 6.50 12.32
C GLU A 139 -0.24 7.07 11.74
N VAL A 140 0.03 8.34 12.00
CA VAL A 140 1.26 9.01 11.52
C VAL A 140 2.50 8.43 12.19
N ASP A 141 2.42 8.12 13.47
CA ASP A 141 3.51 7.50 14.22
C ASP A 141 3.82 6.07 13.77
N LEU A 142 2.81 5.31 13.34
CA LEU A 142 2.94 3.97 12.78
C LEU A 142 3.60 4.00 11.39
N LEU A 143 3.39 5.07 10.63
CA LEU A 143 3.93 5.26 9.27
C LEU A 143 5.29 5.98 9.24
N LYS A 144 5.92 6.22 10.40
CA LYS A 144 7.26 6.82 10.48
C LYS A 144 8.29 5.94 9.74
N PRO A 145 8.95 6.43 8.68
CA PRO A 145 9.85 5.61 7.88
C PRO A 145 11.01 5.06 8.69
N GLY A 146 11.38 3.82 8.40
CA GLY A 146 12.49 3.14 9.06
C GLY A 146 12.18 2.65 10.48
N THR A 147 10.96 2.83 10.98
CA THR A 147 10.53 2.23 12.25
C THR A 147 10.41 0.70 12.07
N PRO A 148 11.16 -0.10 12.84
CA PRO A 148 11.02 -1.56 12.84
C PRO A 148 9.61 -2.01 13.22
N LEU A 149 9.14 -3.14 12.67
CA LEU A 149 7.76 -3.63 12.88
C LEU A 149 7.49 -3.96 14.35
N ASP A 150 8.45 -4.49 15.08
CA ASP A 150 8.37 -4.77 16.52
C ASP A 150 8.11 -3.50 17.34
N GLN A 151 8.76 -2.38 17.01
CA GLN A 151 8.49 -1.09 17.63
C GLN A 151 7.10 -0.57 17.27
N THR A 152 6.65 -0.79 16.03
CA THR A 152 5.30 -0.44 15.57
C THR A 152 4.24 -1.26 16.33
N ILE A 153 4.47 -2.56 16.54
CA ILE A 153 3.62 -3.43 17.35
C ILE A 153 3.57 -2.95 18.80
N ALA A 154 4.70 -2.56 19.38
CA ALA A 154 4.74 -1.99 20.73
C ALA A 154 3.88 -0.72 20.84
N LYS A 155 3.95 0.20 19.86
CA LYS A 155 3.10 1.40 19.84
C LYS A 155 1.61 1.07 19.77
N LEU A 156 1.22 0.05 19.00
CA LEU A 156 -0.17 -0.41 18.95
C LEU A 156 -0.63 -0.90 20.33
N LYS A 157 0.20 -1.69 21.01
CA LYS A 157 -0.07 -2.19 22.37
C LYS A 157 -0.19 -1.05 23.38
N ASP A 158 0.68 -0.04 23.32
CA ASP A 158 0.62 1.15 24.19
C ASP A 158 -0.69 1.95 23.99
N HIS A 159 -1.31 1.83 22.83
CA HIS A 159 -2.57 2.49 22.49
C HIS A 159 -3.78 1.53 22.48
N GLN A 160 -3.65 0.31 23.01
CA GLN A 160 -4.72 -0.70 22.97
C GLN A 160 -6.03 -0.18 23.59
N LYS A 161 -5.94 0.47 24.75
CA LYS A 161 -7.12 1.08 25.40
C LYS A 161 -7.87 2.06 24.49
N LEU A 162 -7.13 2.90 23.75
CA LEU A 162 -7.72 3.86 22.82
C LEU A 162 -8.42 3.13 21.65
N LEU A 163 -7.81 2.06 21.15
CA LEU A 163 -8.36 1.24 20.07
C LEU A 163 -9.61 0.46 20.50
N ASP A 164 -9.65 -0.02 21.75
CA ASP A 164 -10.78 -0.75 22.32
C ASP A 164 -11.99 0.17 22.54
N GLU A 165 -11.75 1.39 23.04
CA GLU A 165 -12.79 2.39 23.28
C GLU A 165 -13.32 3.05 21.99
N ALA A 166 -12.58 2.93 20.89
CA ALA A 166 -12.94 3.53 19.60
C ALA A 166 -13.94 2.68 18.82
N SER A 167 -14.94 3.35 18.23
CA SER A 167 -15.86 2.71 17.30
C SER A 167 -15.13 2.27 16.02
N PHE A 168 -15.70 1.34 15.26
CA PHE A 168 -15.10 0.88 14.01
C PHE A 168 -14.82 2.04 13.03
N SER A 169 -15.76 2.99 12.92
CA SER A 169 -15.59 4.15 12.04
C SER A 169 -14.44 5.06 12.47
N GLU A 170 -14.21 5.22 13.77
CA GLU A 170 -13.11 6.03 14.31
C GLU A 170 -11.74 5.40 14.03
N LYS A 171 -11.62 4.07 14.16
CA LYS A 171 -10.33 3.37 14.03
C LYS A 171 -10.03 2.79 12.64
N MET A 172 -10.95 2.87 11.68
CA MET A 172 -10.79 2.33 10.32
C MET A 172 -9.45 2.73 9.66
N SER A 173 -9.03 3.99 9.78
CA SER A 173 -7.77 4.45 9.16
C SER A 173 -6.53 3.77 9.75
N VAL A 174 -6.49 3.63 11.09
CA VAL A 174 -5.41 2.92 11.79
C VAL A 174 -5.41 1.45 11.41
N MET A 175 -6.60 0.86 11.41
CA MET A 175 -6.91 -0.49 10.97
C MET A 175 -6.37 -0.79 9.55
N ALA A 176 -6.62 0.07 8.58
CA ALA A 176 -6.08 -0.07 7.23
C ALA A 176 -4.55 0.15 7.17
N THR A 177 -4.02 1.02 8.01
CA THR A 177 -2.58 1.24 8.18
C THR A 177 -1.87 -0.02 8.70
N ILE A 178 -2.48 -0.78 9.62
CA ILE A 178 -1.94 -2.08 10.10
C ILE A 178 -1.80 -3.06 8.93
N VAL A 179 -2.83 -3.18 8.09
CA VAL A 179 -2.79 -4.04 6.89
C VAL A 179 -1.69 -3.62 5.93
N GLN A 180 -1.55 -2.31 5.70
CA GLN A 180 -0.49 -1.79 4.85
C GLN A 180 0.92 -2.10 5.39
N LEU A 181 1.13 -1.92 6.69
CA LEU A 181 2.41 -2.19 7.34
C LEU A 181 2.80 -3.65 7.19
N ALA A 182 1.90 -4.57 7.53
CA ALA A 182 2.13 -6.01 7.38
C ALA A 182 2.39 -6.39 5.91
N ASN A 183 1.64 -5.81 4.96
CA ASN A 183 1.85 -6.04 3.54
C ASN A 183 3.23 -5.59 3.03
N SER A 184 3.82 -4.59 3.69
CA SER A 184 5.14 -4.02 3.38
C SER A 184 6.28 -4.58 4.24
N ALA A 185 6.01 -5.56 5.11
CA ALA A 185 7.00 -6.11 6.03
C ALA A 185 8.22 -6.66 5.29
N LEU A 186 9.40 -6.43 5.87
CA LEU A 186 10.64 -7.01 5.36
C LEU A 186 10.61 -8.54 5.54
N PRO A 187 11.38 -9.30 4.74
CA PRO A 187 11.44 -10.76 4.87
C PRO A 187 11.75 -11.23 6.30
N ALA A 188 12.64 -10.54 7.01
CA ALA A 188 13.00 -10.85 8.41
C ALA A 188 11.87 -10.58 9.43
N GLN A 189 10.81 -9.89 9.04
CA GLN A 189 9.67 -9.51 9.90
C GLN A 189 8.37 -10.21 9.48
N GLN A 190 8.44 -11.17 8.55
CA GLN A 190 7.26 -11.80 7.96
C GLN A 190 6.38 -12.51 8.99
N GLU A 191 6.96 -13.27 9.92
CA GLU A 191 6.24 -13.99 10.97
C GLU A 191 5.52 -13.02 11.92
N ALA A 192 6.25 -12.03 12.44
CA ALA A 192 5.66 -10.98 13.28
C ALA A 192 4.54 -10.20 12.57
N ALA A 193 4.64 -10.00 11.25
CA ALA A 193 3.59 -9.39 10.45
C ALA A 193 2.35 -10.29 10.30
N ALA A 194 2.55 -11.60 10.16
CA ALA A 194 1.47 -12.58 10.12
C ALA A 194 0.74 -12.63 11.46
N ASP A 195 1.47 -12.74 12.58
CA ASP A 195 0.91 -12.78 13.93
C ASP A 195 0.08 -11.53 14.24
N LEU A 196 0.59 -10.34 13.87
CA LEU A 196 -0.14 -9.09 14.02
C LEU A 196 -1.46 -9.10 13.24
N LEU A 197 -1.44 -9.64 12.01
CA LEU A 197 -2.64 -9.70 11.18
C LEU A 197 -3.62 -10.79 11.58
N GLU A 198 -3.17 -11.88 12.18
CA GLU A 198 -4.05 -12.98 12.58
C GLU A 198 -5.07 -12.54 13.62
N GLY A 199 -4.62 -11.93 14.73
CA GLY A 199 -5.52 -11.38 15.75
C GLY A 199 -6.44 -10.30 15.17
N TYR A 200 -5.89 -9.48 14.28
CA TYR A 200 -6.62 -8.39 13.65
C TYR A 200 -7.71 -8.87 12.66
N VAL A 201 -7.44 -9.93 11.88
CA VAL A 201 -8.43 -10.58 11.01
C VAL A 201 -9.55 -11.20 11.84
N ALA A 202 -9.22 -11.80 12.99
CA ALA A 202 -10.22 -12.35 13.90
C ALA A 202 -11.17 -11.24 14.41
N ASP A 203 -10.62 -10.10 14.81
CA ASP A 203 -11.42 -8.94 15.21
C ASP A 203 -12.30 -8.42 14.08
N LEU A 204 -11.74 -8.24 12.87
CA LEU A 204 -12.48 -7.75 11.71
C LEU A 204 -13.67 -8.64 11.32
N LYS A 205 -13.57 -9.97 11.51
CA LYS A 205 -14.69 -10.90 11.24
C LYS A 205 -15.89 -10.67 12.14
N THR A 206 -15.71 -10.03 13.30
CA THR A 206 -16.78 -9.69 14.22
C THR A 206 -17.50 -8.37 13.86
N VAL A 207 -16.92 -7.58 12.95
CA VAL A 207 -17.46 -6.28 12.56
C VAL A 207 -18.55 -6.44 11.49
N THR A 208 -19.73 -5.89 11.75
CA THR A 208 -20.89 -5.97 10.85
C THR A 208 -20.99 -4.82 9.84
N ASP A 209 -20.09 -3.84 9.91
CA ASP A 209 -20.06 -2.70 9.00
C ASP A 209 -19.64 -3.13 7.59
N PRO A 210 -20.40 -2.83 6.52
CA PRO A 210 -20.04 -3.23 5.15
C PRO A 210 -18.66 -2.71 4.70
N ARG A 211 -18.19 -1.60 5.26
CA ARG A 211 -16.85 -1.07 4.97
C ARG A 211 -15.75 -1.98 5.48
N ALA A 212 -16.03 -2.83 6.47
CA ALA A 212 -15.10 -3.81 6.99
C ALA A 212 -14.83 -4.95 6.00
N GLU A 213 -15.78 -5.29 5.12
CA GLU A 213 -15.64 -6.42 4.19
C GLU A 213 -14.42 -6.27 3.27
N ARG A 214 -14.24 -5.09 2.68
CA ARG A 214 -13.10 -4.82 1.79
C ARG A 214 -11.78 -4.87 2.55
N LEU A 215 -11.77 -4.33 3.76
CA LEU A 215 -10.60 -4.31 4.62
C LEU A 215 -10.24 -5.72 5.10
N LEU A 216 -11.23 -6.52 5.48
CA LEU A 216 -11.10 -7.92 5.85
C LEU A 216 -10.55 -8.73 4.68
N ALA A 217 -11.15 -8.61 3.49
CA ALA A 217 -10.67 -9.31 2.29
C ALA A 217 -9.19 -8.99 1.98
N SER A 218 -8.79 -7.71 2.15
CA SER A 218 -7.39 -7.32 2.03
C SER A 218 -6.52 -7.89 3.14
N ALA A 219 -6.96 -7.85 4.39
CA ALA A 219 -6.20 -8.37 5.53
C ALA A 219 -5.97 -9.88 5.41
N GLU A 220 -7.01 -10.62 5.03
CA GLU A 220 -6.94 -12.07 4.83
C GLU A 220 -6.02 -12.45 3.68
N GLY A 221 -6.04 -11.71 2.56
CA GLY A 221 -5.14 -12.02 1.45
C GLY A 221 -3.67 -11.71 1.77
N VAL A 222 -3.40 -10.64 2.53
CA VAL A 222 -2.06 -10.37 3.05
C VAL A 222 -1.63 -11.47 4.03
N LEU A 223 -2.50 -11.85 4.98
CA LEU A 223 -2.23 -12.90 5.96
C LEU A 223 -1.93 -14.24 5.27
N ARG A 224 -2.80 -14.67 4.33
CA ARG A 224 -2.58 -15.87 3.51
C ARG A 224 -1.20 -15.84 2.88
N ARG A 225 -0.82 -14.73 2.26
CA ARG A 225 0.48 -14.58 1.59
C ARG A 225 1.64 -14.64 2.58
N LEU A 226 1.55 -14.00 3.74
CA LEU A 226 2.61 -14.02 4.75
C LEU A 226 2.82 -15.41 5.36
N GLN A 227 1.77 -16.23 5.41
CA GLN A 227 1.81 -17.60 5.91
C GLN A 227 2.22 -18.63 4.84
N LEU A 228 2.37 -18.22 3.57
CA LEU A 228 2.66 -19.15 2.48
C LEU A 228 3.95 -19.97 2.66
N PRO A 229 5.08 -19.44 3.17
CA PRO A 229 6.29 -20.25 3.27
C PRO A 229 6.08 -21.54 4.09
N GLY A 230 6.50 -22.67 3.53
CA GLY A 230 6.24 -24.00 4.07
C GLY A 230 4.84 -24.58 3.75
N HIS A 231 4.00 -23.86 3.01
CA HIS A 231 2.66 -24.29 2.62
C HIS A 231 2.49 -24.27 1.09
N GLU A 232 1.53 -25.04 0.58
CA GLU A 232 1.21 -25.03 -0.84
C GLU A 232 0.53 -23.71 -1.25
N MET A 233 0.98 -23.13 -2.36
CA MET A 233 0.28 -22.02 -3.02
C MET A 233 -0.81 -22.59 -3.93
N VAL A 234 -1.96 -21.94 -3.99
CA VAL A 234 -3.03 -22.23 -4.96
C VAL A 234 -3.02 -21.18 -6.07
N LEU A 235 -3.02 -21.61 -7.33
CA LEU A 235 -3.28 -20.78 -8.49
C LEU A 235 -4.46 -21.34 -9.27
N THR A 236 -5.30 -20.46 -9.80
CA THR A 236 -6.46 -20.84 -10.62
C THR A 236 -6.49 -20.06 -11.91
N ALA A 237 -6.64 -20.76 -13.04
CA ALA A 237 -7.01 -20.18 -14.32
C ALA A 237 -7.60 -21.28 -15.20
N GLU A 238 -8.51 -20.95 -16.11
CA GLU A 238 -9.00 -21.92 -17.09
C GLU A 238 -7.97 -22.16 -18.19
N LYS A 239 -7.35 -21.07 -18.67
CA LYS A 239 -6.43 -21.10 -19.81
C LYS A 239 -5.23 -20.19 -19.61
N THR A 240 -4.16 -20.52 -20.30
CA THR A 240 -3.02 -19.64 -20.55
C THR A 240 -3.40 -18.56 -21.56
N ILE A 241 -2.54 -17.56 -21.73
CA ILE A 241 -2.75 -16.50 -22.72
C ILE A 241 -2.81 -17.02 -24.17
N THR A 242 -2.11 -18.12 -24.46
CA THR A 242 -2.10 -18.81 -25.76
C THR A 242 -3.33 -19.68 -25.99
N GLY A 243 -4.18 -19.87 -24.98
CA GLY A 243 -5.42 -20.64 -25.05
C GLY A 243 -5.31 -22.10 -24.60
N ASP A 244 -4.12 -22.53 -24.17
CA ASP A 244 -3.89 -23.86 -23.62
C ASP A 244 -4.55 -24.00 -22.24
N SER A 245 -4.97 -25.21 -21.87
CA SER A 245 -5.51 -25.48 -20.53
C SER A 245 -4.45 -25.20 -19.48
N PHE A 246 -4.80 -24.44 -18.43
CA PHE A 246 -3.90 -24.23 -17.30
C PHE A 246 -4.21 -25.24 -16.19
N ASP A 247 -3.24 -26.07 -15.84
CA ASP A 247 -3.31 -26.99 -14.69
C ASP A 247 -2.16 -26.69 -13.73
N TRP A 248 -2.50 -26.14 -12.55
CA TRP A 248 -1.51 -25.83 -11.54
C TRP A 248 -0.85 -27.08 -10.95
N ALA A 249 -1.58 -28.20 -10.85
CA ALA A 249 -1.04 -29.44 -10.30
C ALA A 249 0.05 -30.06 -11.19
N ALA A 250 0.05 -29.76 -12.49
CA ALA A 250 1.06 -30.22 -13.44
C ALA A 250 2.48 -29.68 -13.15
N TYR A 251 2.61 -28.67 -12.29
CA TYR A 251 3.89 -28.11 -11.88
C TYR A 251 4.51 -28.82 -10.65
N LYS A 252 3.79 -29.74 -10.00
CA LYS A 252 4.32 -30.51 -8.86
C LYS A 252 5.57 -31.30 -9.26
N GLY A 253 6.59 -31.31 -8.38
CA GLY A 253 7.90 -31.91 -8.66
C GLY A 253 8.91 -30.97 -9.35
N LYS A 254 8.47 -29.79 -9.78
CA LYS A 254 9.32 -28.75 -10.36
C LYS A 254 9.60 -27.64 -9.33
N VAL A 255 10.67 -26.89 -9.53
CA VAL A 255 10.86 -25.60 -8.85
C VAL A 255 10.16 -24.55 -9.72
N VAL A 256 9.26 -23.76 -9.15
CA VAL A 256 8.42 -22.84 -9.92
C VAL A 256 8.56 -21.43 -9.39
N LEU A 257 8.84 -20.47 -10.27
CA LEU A 257 8.75 -19.05 -9.96
C LEU A 257 7.42 -18.49 -10.46
N VAL A 258 6.55 -18.08 -9.55
CA VAL A 258 5.32 -17.36 -9.89
C VAL A 258 5.61 -15.87 -9.87
N ASP A 259 5.49 -15.22 -11.02
CA ASP A 259 5.78 -13.78 -11.19
C ASP A 259 4.49 -13.01 -11.46
N PHE A 260 4.10 -12.13 -10.54
CA PHE A 260 3.02 -11.16 -10.75
C PHE A 260 3.61 -9.89 -11.36
N TRP A 261 3.17 -9.57 -12.58
CA TRP A 261 3.74 -8.51 -13.40
C TRP A 261 2.70 -7.80 -14.27
N ALA A 262 3.10 -6.72 -14.92
CA ALA A 262 2.29 -6.05 -15.95
C ALA A 262 3.17 -5.35 -16.99
N THR A 263 2.63 -5.12 -18.19
CA THR A 263 3.36 -4.44 -19.28
C THR A 263 3.78 -3.01 -18.92
N TRP A 264 2.97 -2.32 -18.12
CA TRP A 264 3.23 -0.95 -17.63
C TRP A 264 4.17 -0.92 -16.40
N CYS A 265 4.54 -2.08 -15.85
CA CYS A 265 5.47 -2.17 -14.74
C CYS A 265 6.92 -2.17 -15.25
N GLY A 266 7.52 -0.99 -15.36
CA GLY A 266 8.93 -0.82 -15.79
C GLY A 266 9.91 -1.73 -15.04
N PRO A 267 9.89 -1.80 -13.70
CA PRO A 267 10.75 -2.71 -12.94
C PRO A 267 10.51 -4.20 -13.23
N CYS A 268 9.28 -4.61 -13.57
CA CYS A 268 8.98 -6.00 -13.95
C CYS A 268 9.64 -6.32 -15.30
N VAL A 269 9.45 -5.44 -16.29
CA VAL A 269 9.98 -5.62 -17.65
C VAL A 269 11.52 -5.60 -17.67
N ALA A 270 12.14 -4.86 -16.75
CA ALA A 270 13.59 -4.81 -16.58
C ALA A 270 14.18 -6.12 -16.02
N GLU A 271 13.38 -6.95 -15.34
CA GLU A 271 13.81 -8.24 -14.79
C GLU A 271 13.85 -9.36 -15.84
N PHE A 272 13.07 -9.23 -16.92
CA PHE A 272 12.91 -10.29 -17.92
C PHE A 272 14.23 -10.80 -18.53
N PRO A 273 15.22 -9.97 -18.91
CA PRO A 273 16.48 -10.48 -19.44
C PRO A 273 17.19 -11.42 -18.45
N ARG A 274 17.15 -11.10 -17.15
CA ARG A 274 17.74 -11.95 -16.11
C ARG A 274 16.91 -13.21 -15.89
N MET A 275 15.59 -13.09 -15.84
CA MET A 275 14.70 -14.25 -15.73
C MET A 275 14.87 -15.22 -16.91
N THR A 276 15.06 -14.72 -18.13
CA THR A 276 15.34 -15.54 -19.31
C THR A 276 16.63 -16.34 -19.13
N LYS A 277 17.71 -15.74 -18.60
CA LYS A 277 18.95 -16.46 -18.31
C LYS A 277 18.73 -17.57 -17.27
N PHE A 278 18.04 -17.27 -16.16
CA PHE A 278 17.71 -18.29 -15.16
C PHE A 278 16.85 -19.41 -15.74
N TYR A 279 15.86 -19.07 -16.58
CA TYR A 279 15.04 -20.05 -17.24
C TYR A 279 15.87 -20.94 -18.16
N GLU A 280 16.71 -20.38 -19.03
CA GLU A 280 17.58 -21.16 -19.92
C GLU A 280 18.53 -22.09 -19.16
N THR A 281 19.11 -21.62 -18.05
CA THR A 281 20.02 -22.43 -17.21
C THR A 281 19.31 -23.54 -16.45
N TYR A 282 18.21 -23.25 -15.76
CA TYR A 282 17.62 -24.18 -14.81
C TYR A 282 16.42 -24.96 -15.36
N HIS A 283 15.79 -24.52 -16.46
CA HIS A 283 14.63 -25.20 -17.05
C HIS A 283 14.89 -26.68 -17.40
N PRO A 284 16.04 -27.04 -18.02
CA PRO A 284 16.37 -28.45 -18.29
C PRO A 284 16.44 -29.33 -17.03
N HIS A 285 16.61 -28.71 -15.85
CA HIS A 285 16.71 -29.38 -14.56
C HIS A 285 15.39 -29.38 -13.77
N GLY A 286 14.30 -28.89 -14.37
CA GLY A 286 12.97 -28.84 -13.77
C GLY A 286 12.64 -27.51 -13.10
N PHE A 287 13.12 -26.40 -13.65
CA PHE A 287 12.66 -25.05 -13.30
C PHE A 287 11.57 -24.57 -14.25
N GLU A 288 10.54 -23.93 -13.71
CA GLU A 288 9.47 -23.29 -14.48
C GLU A 288 9.22 -21.86 -14.01
N ILE A 289 8.67 -21.04 -14.90
CA ILE A 289 8.13 -19.73 -14.55
C ILE A 289 6.66 -19.71 -14.94
N VAL A 290 5.80 -19.21 -14.04
CA VAL A 290 4.39 -18.92 -14.31
C VAL A 290 4.18 -17.43 -14.11
N GLY A 291 4.03 -16.69 -15.21
CA GLY A 291 3.76 -15.27 -15.19
C GLY A 291 2.27 -14.99 -15.05
N ILE A 292 1.85 -14.37 -13.96
CA ILE A 292 0.49 -13.87 -13.75
C ILE A 292 0.48 -12.39 -14.17
N SER A 293 -0.07 -12.10 -15.35
CA SER A 293 -0.25 -10.71 -15.79
C SER A 293 -1.46 -10.08 -15.09
N VAL A 294 -1.26 -8.91 -14.50
CA VAL A 294 -2.33 -8.07 -13.92
C VAL A 294 -2.73 -6.92 -14.85
N ASP A 295 -2.35 -6.97 -16.13
CA ASP A 295 -2.78 -5.99 -17.14
C ASP A 295 -4.32 -5.98 -17.25
N SER A 296 -4.92 -4.80 -17.26
CA SER A 296 -6.36 -4.67 -17.53
C SER A 296 -6.69 -4.73 -19.03
N ASN A 297 -5.73 -4.37 -19.89
CA ASN A 297 -5.93 -4.32 -21.32
C ASN A 297 -5.25 -5.51 -22.02
N ARG A 298 -6.05 -6.52 -22.38
CA ARG A 298 -5.59 -7.73 -23.08
C ARG A 298 -4.87 -7.41 -24.39
N LYS A 299 -5.38 -6.48 -25.20
CA LYS A 299 -4.79 -6.13 -26.50
C LYS A 299 -3.39 -5.53 -26.35
N ALA A 300 -3.19 -4.69 -25.33
CA ALA A 300 -1.88 -4.12 -25.04
C ALA A 300 -0.88 -5.20 -24.60
N LEU A 301 -1.34 -6.18 -23.80
CA LEU A 301 -0.54 -7.34 -23.41
C LEU A 301 -0.14 -8.20 -24.62
N ASP A 302 -1.07 -8.52 -25.51
CA ASP A 302 -0.77 -9.31 -26.72
C ASP A 302 0.28 -8.60 -27.60
N GLN A 303 0.10 -7.30 -27.85
CA GLN A 303 1.06 -6.48 -28.62
C GLN A 303 2.44 -6.38 -27.95
N PHE A 304 2.48 -6.39 -26.61
CA PHE A 304 3.74 -6.43 -25.88
C PHE A 304 4.45 -7.78 -26.10
N LEU A 305 3.73 -8.89 -26.01
CA LEU A 305 4.29 -10.24 -26.15
C LEU A 305 4.68 -10.58 -27.59
N GLU A 306 4.03 -10.00 -28.59
CA GLU A 306 4.49 -10.06 -29.99
C GLU A 306 5.90 -9.46 -30.16
N LYS A 307 6.18 -8.37 -29.45
CA LYS A 307 7.48 -7.66 -29.53
C LYS A 307 8.52 -8.26 -28.60
N LYS A 308 8.10 -8.73 -27.42
CA LYS A 308 8.95 -9.27 -26.36
C LYS A 308 8.40 -10.62 -25.91
N PRO A 309 8.58 -11.67 -26.73
CA PRO A 309 8.06 -13.00 -26.41
C PRO A 309 8.74 -13.54 -25.15
N LEU A 310 7.95 -14.08 -24.24
CA LEU A 310 8.42 -14.79 -23.05
C LEU A 310 8.24 -16.28 -23.28
N ARG A 311 9.24 -17.08 -22.89
CA ARG A 311 9.29 -18.53 -23.19
C ARG A 311 8.55 -19.40 -22.17
N TRP A 312 8.00 -18.79 -21.14
CA TRP A 312 7.36 -19.47 -20.03
C TRP A 312 5.85 -19.22 -20.04
N THR A 313 5.12 -20.00 -19.24
CA THR A 313 3.65 -19.92 -19.18
C THR A 313 3.20 -18.54 -18.69
N ILE A 314 2.21 -17.96 -19.37
CA ILE A 314 1.56 -16.73 -18.95
C ILE A 314 0.07 -16.99 -18.75
N VAL A 315 -0.43 -16.56 -17.60
CA VAL A 315 -1.86 -16.50 -17.27
C VAL A 315 -2.29 -15.03 -17.30
N HIS A 316 -3.40 -14.78 -17.99
CA HIS A 316 -4.09 -13.49 -18.00
C HIS A 316 -5.58 -13.73 -17.86
N ASP A 317 -6.09 -13.55 -16.65
CA ASP A 317 -7.48 -13.83 -16.23
C ASP A 317 -8.16 -12.58 -15.66
N TYR A 318 -7.74 -11.39 -16.13
CA TYR A 318 -8.23 -10.11 -15.61
C TYR A 318 -9.75 -9.98 -15.77
N GLN A 319 -10.41 -9.68 -14.66
CA GLN A 319 -11.85 -9.44 -14.59
C GLN A 319 -12.10 -7.93 -14.48
N GLU A 320 -12.87 -7.36 -15.41
CA GLU A 320 -13.21 -5.93 -15.38
C GLU A 320 -13.84 -5.54 -14.03
N GLY A 321 -13.36 -4.44 -13.43
CA GLY A 321 -13.78 -3.98 -12.11
C GLY A 321 -13.26 -4.80 -10.91
N ALA A 322 -12.73 -6.01 -11.11
CA ALA A 322 -12.32 -6.91 -10.03
C ALA A 322 -10.82 -7.27 -10.04
N GLY A 323 -10.13 -7.10 -11.17
CA GLY A 323 -8.70 -7.40 -11.33
C GLY A 323 -8.41 -8.88 -11.61
N SER A 324 -7.13 -9.29 -11.52
CA SER A 324 -6.76 -10.70 -11.60
C SER A 324 -7.20 -11.45 -10.32
N PRO A 325 -7.97 -12.56 -10.44
CA PRO A 325 -8.33 -13.44 -9.33
C PRO A 325 -7.14 -13.86 -8.46
N ASN A 326 -6.05 -14.31 -9.08
CA ASN A 326 -4.86 -14.76 -8.35
C ASN A 326 -4.20 -13.61 -7.56
N ALA A 327 -4.08 -12.43 -8.18
CA ALA A 327 -3.53 -11.25 -7.50
C ALA A 327 -4.43 -10.80 -6.34
N ARG A 328 -5.75 -10.83 -6.52
CA ARG A 328 -6.73 -10.49 -5.48
C ARG A 328 -6.68 -11.47 -4.31
N TYR A 329 -6.59 -12.77 -4.58
CA TYR A 329 -6.59 -13.83 -3.56
C TYR A 329 -5.41 -13.69 -2.57
N TYR A 330 -4.23 -13.29 -3.07
CA TYR A 330 -3.03 -13.05 -2.24
C TYR A 330 -2.79 -11.57 -1.89
N SER A 331 -3.77 -10.71 -2.13
CA SER A 331 -3.66 -9.24 -1.96
C SER A 331 -2.38 -8.64 -2.56
N ILE A 332 -2.02 -9.06 -3.78
CA ILE A 332 -0.92 -8.49 -4.55
C ILE A 332 -1.32 -7.11 -5.07
N ASN A 333 -1.06 -6.09 -4.27
CA ASN A 333 -1.33 -4.69 -4.56
C ASN A 333 -0.09 -3.90 -5.05
N SER A 334 1.06 -4.58 -5.13
CA SER A 334 2.30 -4.02 -5.63
C SER A 334 3.10 -5.08 -6.37
N ILE A 335 3.52 -4.71 -7.58
CA ILE A 335 4.36 -5.50 -8.47
C ILE A 335 5.68 -4.76 -8.72
N PRO A 336 6.80 -5.47 -8.97
CA PRO A 336 6.90 -6.92 -9.18
C PRO A 336 6.79 -7.71 -7.88
N ARG A 337 6.11 -8.85 -7.92
CA ARG A 337 6.07 -9.83 -6.83
C ARG A 337 6.40 -11.21 -7.38
N MET A 338 7.47 -11.81 -6.87
CA MET A 338 7.88 -13.15 -7.28
C MET A 338 7.87 -14.08 -6.07
N ILE A 339 7.21 -15.23 -6.23
CA ILE A 339 7.06 -16.28 -5.22
C ILE A 339 7.73 -17.53 -5.77
N LEU A 340 8.66 -18.11 -5.02
CA LEU A 340 9.35 -19.34 -5.39
C LEU A 340 8.73 -20.52 -4.67
N ILE A 341 8.40 -21.56 -5.42
CA ILE A 341 7.82 -22.82 -4.98
C ILE A 341 8.84 -23.94 -5.20
N GLY A 342 9.01 -24.79 -4.20
CA GLY A 342 9.91 -25.93 -4.25
C GLY A 342 9.28 -27.15 -4.92
N ARG A 343 10.10 -28.19 -5.13
CA ARG A 343 9.66 -29.45 -5.78
C ARG A 343 8.55 -30.18 -5.01
N ASN A 344 8.51 -30.01 -3.70
CA ASN A 344 7.45 -30.52 -2.83
C ASN A 344 6.13 -29.75 -2.96
N PHE A 345 6.09 -28.71 -3.80
CA PHE A 345 4.96 -27.81 -4.05
C PHE A 345 4.66 -26.82 -2.92
N GLU A 346 5.54 -26.74 -1.93
CA GLU A 346 5.48 -25.72 -0.87
C GLU A 346 6.24 -24.46 -1.28
N VAL A 347 5.78 -23.31 -0.81
CA VAL A 347 6.45 -22.03 -1.05
C VAL A 347 7.74 -21.97 -0.24
N ILE A 348 8.85 -21.67 -0.92
CA ILE A 348 10.16 -21.41 -0.32
C ILE A 348 10.27 -19.95 0.10
N SER A 349 9.81 -19.03 -0.76
CA SER A 349 9.92 -17.58 -0.51
C SER A 349 8.87 -16.80 -1.25
N ILE A 350 8.29 -15.79 -0.59
CA ILE A 350 7.37 -14.80 -1.20
C ILE A 350 8.09 -13.52 -1.67
N ASN A 351 9.42 -13.51 -1.59
CA ASN A 351 10.30 -12.38 -1.91
C ASN A 351 11.46 -12.81 -2.82
N ALA A 352 11.21 -13.72 -3.76
CA ALA A 352 12.23 -14.34 -4.61
C ALA A 352 12.61 -13.44 -5.79
N ARG A 353 13.33 -12.34 -5.52
CA ARG A 353 13.78 -11.35 -6.51
C ARG A 353 15.23 -10.97 -6.30
N GLY A 354 15.87 -10.36 -7.30
CA GLY A 354 17.21 -9.84 -7.09
C GLY A 354 18.22 -10.96 -6.88
N GLN A 355 19.25 -10.62 -6.11
CA GLN A 355 20.21 -11.59 -5.57
C GLN A 355 19.52 -12.69 -4.74
N ALA A 356 18.41 -12.39 -4.07
CA ALA A 356 17.71 -13.41 -3.28
C ALA A 356 17.17 -14.55 -4.15
N LEU A 357 16.67 -14.25 -5.37
CA LEU A 357 16.27 -15.30 -6.32
C LEU A 357 17.46 -16.17 -6.73
N GLU A 358 18.60 -15.54 -7.04
CA GLU A 358 19.80 -16.26 -7.47
C GLU A 358 20.30 -17.23 -6.41
N GLU A 359 20.40 -16.78 -5.15
CA GLU A 359 20.83 -17.63 -4.04
C GLU A 359 19.85 -18.77 -3.77
N LEU A 360 18.55 -18.52 -3.90
CA LEU A 360 17.53 -19.57 -3.81
C LEU A 360 17.69 -20.59 -4.94
N LEU A 361 17.88 -20.16 -6.19
CA LEU A 361 18.06 -21.09 -7.31
C LEU A 361 19.36 -21.90 -7.20
N LYS A 362 20.47 -21.30 -6.75
CA LYS A 362 21.71 -22.04 -6.45
C LYS A 362 21.48 -23.15 -5.42
N LYS A 363 20.66 -22.87 -4.41
CA LYS A 363 20.31 -23.85 -3.37
C LYS A 363 19.40 -24.97 -3.90
N GLU A 364 18.42 -24.64 -4.73
CA GLU A 364 17.46 -25.62 -5.27
C GLU A 364 18.03 -26.48 -6.41
N PHE A 365 19.12 -26.03 -7.04
CA PHE A 365 19.80 -26.72 -8.14
C PHE A 365 21.30 -26.91 -7.85
N PRO A 366 21.66 -27.68 -6.81
CA PRO A 366 23.07 -27.93 -6.49
C PRO A 366 23.75 -28.65 -7.66
N GLY A 367 24.86 -28.09 -8.14
CA GLY A 367 25.65 -28.64 -9.25
C GLY A 367 25.27 -28.11 -10.65
N VAL A 368 24.30 -27.21 -10.75
CA VAL A 368 24.07 -26.42 -11.98
C VAL A 368 24.84 -25.11 -11.87
N GLU A 369 25.66 -24.79 -12.86
CA GLU A 369 26.44 -23.55 -12.87
C GLU A 369 25.51 -22.35 -13.09
N PRO A 370 25.55 -21.33 -12.21
CA PRO A 370 24.68 -20.17 -12.35
C PRO A 370 25.04 -19.36 -13.61
N PRO A 371 24.09 -18.65 -14.24
CA PRO A 371 24.38 -17.86 -15.41
C PRO A 371 25.38 -16.75 -15.09
N VAL A 372 26.39 -16.57 -15.95
CA VAL A 372 27.42 -15.53 -15.79
C VAL A 372 26.77 -14.13 -15.84
N GLU A 373 26.84 -13.39 -14.73
CA GLU A 373 26.57 -11.95 -14.74
C GLU A 373 27.77 -11.24 -15.40
N LYS A 374 27.58 -10.74 -16.62
CA LYS A 374 28.37 -9.60 -17.07
C LYS A 374 27.80 -8.38 -16.34
N GLU A 375 28.63 -7.71 -15.54
CA GLU A 375 28.28 -6.38 -15.02
C GLU A 375 27.76 -5.52 -16.18
N PRO A 376 26.73 -4.68 -15.96
CA PRO A 376 26.36 -3.71 -16.98
C PRO A 376 27.60 -2.86 -17.26
N GLU A 377 28.09 -2.89 -18.50
CA GLU A 377 29.07 -1.91 -18.97
C GLU A 377 28.53 -0.55 -18.57
N SER A 378 29.23 0.14 -17.66
CA SER A 378 28.95 1.53 -17.39
C SER A 378 29.12 2.24 -18.73
N GLU A 379 28.03 2.59 -19.39
CA GLU A 379 28.06 3.60 -20.43
C GLU A 379 28.64 4.83 -19.75
N ALA A 380 29.92 5.07 -20.01
CA ALA A 380 30.60 6.29 -19.65
C ALA A 380 29.79 7.41 -20.31
N VAL A 381 28.96 8.07 -19.49
CA VAL A 381 28.39 9.36 -19.82
C VAL A 381 29.59 10.28 -19.95
N THR A 382 30.13 10.39 -21.16
CA THR A 382 31.07 11.44 -21.50
C THR A 382 30.30 12.74 -21.36
N ASP A 383 30.52 13.40 -20.22
CA ASP A 383 30.17 14.78 -19.99
C ASP A 383 30.82 15.65 -21.08
N LYS A 384 30.03 15.99 -22.10
CA LYS A 384 30.33 17.09 -23.02
C LYS A 384 29.52 18.30 -22.57
N SER A 385 29.92 18.91 -21.48
CA SER A 385 29.50 20.25 -21.09
C SER A 385 30.69 21.07 -20.56
N SER A 386 31.73 21.18 -21.37
CA SER A 386 32.68 22.28 -21.30
C SER A 386 32.89 22.79 -22.71
N ASP A 387 32.09 23.78 -23.10
CA ASP A 387 32.48 24.88 -24.00
C ASP A 387 31.26 25.70 -24.39
N LYS A 388 31.11 26.86 -23.75
CA LYS A 388 30.99 28.14 -24.49
C LYS A 388 31.26 29.33 -23.56
N PRO A 389 31.86 30.41 -24.10
CA PRO A 389 32.52 31.49 -23.37
C PRO A 389 31.55 32.51 -22.76
#